data_AF-A0A1B6BB95-F1
#
_entry.id   AF-A0A1B6BB95-F1
#
_cell.length_a   1.000
_cell.length_b   1.000
_cell.length_c   1.000
_cell.angle_alpha   90.00
_cell.angle_beta   90.00
_cell.angle_gamma   90.00
#
_symmetry.space_group_name_H-M   'P 1'
#
loop_
_entity.id
_entity.type
_entity.pdbx_description
1 polymer ?
#
loop_
_entity_poly.entity_id
_entity_poly.type
_entity_poly.pdbx_seq_one_letter_code
_entity_poly.pdbx_strand_id
1 'polypeptide(L)'
;MSERMNELYNLTQKAQKMELINEEIALGIYQEIFANYTPKISKTYESGIRLLEKRHRYDEALVICTRAIELIKADQISGTLERFESIKERLERKMKELNPEPVASEKKPLKINYKFILICFFIFVAGVYLFRLSNPYTEIEVNLEGKQALEGADQVFDTSKSGETNSDEVKYPITEGMIEIASIEGLKNHDVTNISIVPQSETIGIGILVTAGTSEKRCKNIAIDIIKTLSGAASASYSEIKGPGIGSLGEIYDYYELVISVGTGANEDEIIARGTKNKDSADIYWRNSEK
;
A
#
# COMPACT_ATOMS: atom_id res chain seq x y z
N MET A 1 38.27 -2.29 -23.67
CA MET A 1 36.86 -1.91 -23.42
C MET A 1 36.76 -1.66 -21.91
N SER A 2 36.39 -0.45 -21.49
CA SER A 2 36.46 -0.04 -20.07
C SER A 2 35.47 -0.83 -19.22
N GLU A 3 35.85 -1.17 -17.99
CA GLU A 3 35.01 -1.84 -16.97
C GLU A 3 33.58 -1.24 -16.88
N ARG A 4 33.46 0.09 -17.00
CA ARG A 4 32.17 0.81 -17.00
C ARG A 4 31.24 0.41 -18.15
N MET A 5 31.77 0.01 -19.32
CA MET A 5 30.93 -0.47 -20.42
C MET A 5 30.36 -1.86 -20.13
N ASN A 6 31.13 -2.74 -19.50
CA ASN A 6 30.67 -4.08 -19.12
C ASN A 6 29.58 -3.97 -18.05
N GLU A 7 29.74 -3.07 -17.08
CA GLU A 7 28.75 -2.82 -16.05
C GLU A 7 27.44 -2.27 -16.63
N LEU A 8 27.52 -1.23 -17.48
CA LEU A 8 26.35 -0.69 -18.17
C LEU A 8 25.63 -1.76 -19.01
N TYR A 9 26.37 -2.62 -19.69
CA TYR A 9 25.81 -3.73 -20.46
C TYR A 9 25.05 -4.70 -19.56
N ASN A 10 25.66 -5.13 -18.44
CA ASN A 10 25.04 -6.03 -17.47
C ASN A 10 23.78 -5.43 -16.84
N LEU A 11 23.83 -4.16 -16.44
CA LEU A 11 22.66 -3.45 -15.90
C LEU A 11 21.53 -3.37 -16.93
N THR A 12 21.85 -3.07 -18.19
CA THR A 12 20.85 -3.00 -19.27
C THR A 12 20.20 -4.37 -19.51
N GLN A 13 20.98 -5.46 -19.54
CA GLN A 13 20.45 -6.82 -19.69
C GLN A 13 19.58 -7.22 -18.49
N LYS A 14 20.00 -6.88 -17.27
CA LYS A 14 19.24 -7.12 -16.05
C LYS A 14 17.92 -6.35 -16.05
N ALA A 15 17.93 -5.07 -16.43
CA ALA A 15 16.73 -4.25 -16.55
C ALA A 15 15.73 -4.87 -17.54
N GLN A 16 16.19 -5.27 -18.73
CA GLN A 16 15.36 -5.92 -19.74
C GLN A 16 14.75 -7.24 -19.27
N LYS A 17 15.51 -8.05 -18.53
CA LYS A 17 14.97 -9.28 -17.93
C LYS A 17 13.92 -8.96 -16.87
N MET A 18 14.17 -7.95 -16.02
CA MET A 18 13.24 -7.53 -14.99
C MET A 18 11.97 -6.88 -15.57
N GLU A 19 12.01 -6.23 -16.73
CA GLU A 19 10.80 -5.71 -17.38
C GLU A 19 9.72 -6.79 -17.58
N LEU A 20 10.12 -8.05 -17.75
CA LEU A 20 9.23 -9.18 -17.94
C LEU A 20 8.73 -9.80 -16.63
N ILE A 21 9.44 -9.58 -15.53
CA ILE A 21 9.20 -10.25 -14.25
C ILE A 21 8.60 -9.28 -13.23
N ASN A 22 9.22 -8.12 -13.08
CA ASN A 22 8.86 -7.10 -12.13
C ASN A 22 9.22 -5.71 -12.68
N GLU A 23 8.20 -4.99 -13.15
CA GLU A 23 8.35 -3.66 -13.75
C GLU A 23 8.92 -2.62 -12.77
N GLU A 24 8.78 -2.78 -11.45
CA GLU A 24 9.26 -1.82 -10.44
C GLU A 24 10.78 -1.92 -10.27
N ILE A 25 11.26 -3.15 -10.12
CA ILE A 25 12.70 -3.42 -10.06
C ILE A 25 13.36 -3.00 -11.37
N ALA A 26 12.71 -3.24 -12.52
CA ALA A 26 13.22 -2.81 -13.82
C ALA A 26 13.37 -1.29 -13.89
N LEU A 27 12.37 -0.53 -13.42
CA LEU A 27 12.42 0.92 -13.41
C LEU A 27 13.55 1.44 -12.50
N GLY A 28 13.73 0.86 -11.31
CA GLY A 28 14.82 1.22 -10.42
C GLY A 28 16.21 1.06 -11.08
N ILE A 29 16.42 -0.03 -11.81
CA ILE A 29 17.67 -0.26 -12.55
C ILE A 29 17.83 0.76 -13.68
N TYR A 30 16.77 1.12 -14.40
CA TYR A 30 16.86 2.18 -15.42
C TYR A 30 17.21 3.54 -14.83
N GLN A 31 16.64 3.89 -13.68
CA GLN A 31 16.99 5.13 -12.98
C GLN A 31 18.47 5.14 -12.54
N GLU A 32 18.97 4.01 -12.03
CA GLU A 32 20.40 3.84 -11.72
C GLU A 32 21.27 4.01 -12.96
N ILE A 33 20.86 3.43 -14.10
CA ILE A 33 21.54 3.60 -15.38
C ILE A 33 21.60 5.08 -15.78
N PHE A 34 20.49 5.82 -15.71
CA PHE A 34 20.45 7.23 -16.12
C PHE A 34 21.20 8.17 -15.17
N ALA A 35 21.30 7.80 -13.88
CA ALA A 35 22.07 8.56 -12.89
C ALA A 35 23.59 8.40 -13.10
N ASN A 36 24.05 7.19 -13.38
CA ASN A 36 25.48 6.85 -13.34
C ASN A 36 26.14 6.74 -14.73
N TYR A 37 25.34 6.63 -15.79
CA TYR A 37 25.80 6.34 -17.15
C TYR A 37 25.07 7.17 -18.22
N THR A 38 25.65 7.15 -19.42
CA THR A 38 25.01 7.68 -20.64
C THR A 38 24.85 6.54 -21.64
N PRO A 39 23.72 5.82 -21.65
CA PRO A 39 23.45 4.77 -22.63
C PRO A 39 23.57 5.29 -24.07
N LYS A 40 24.26 4.54 -24.94
CA LYS A 40 24.38 4.90 -26.37
C LYS A 40 23.21 4.43 -27.23
N ILE A 41 22.33 3.61 -26.67
CA ILE A 41 21.22 2.97 -27.36
C ILE A 41 19.93 3.68 -26.98
N SER A 42 19.24 4.27 -27.96
CA SER A 42 17.95 4.95 -27.78
C SER A 42 16.89 4.09 -27.10
N LYS A 43 16.85 2.79 -27.42
CA LYS A 43 15.91 1.82 -26.82
C LYS A 43 15.94 1.80 -25.29
N THR A 44 17.09 2.04 -24.66
CA THR A 44 17.22 2.10 -23.20
C THR A 44 16.39 3.26 -22.63
N TYR A 45 16.44 4.44 -23.26
CA TYR A 45 15.62 5.59 -22.87
C TYR A 45 14.14 5.33 -23.11
N GLU A 46 13.77 4.75 -24.26
CA GLU A 46 12.37 4.42 -24.57
C GLU A 46 11.75 3.47 -23.54
N SER A 47 12.49 2.44 -23.13
CA SER A 47 12.05 1.51 -22.07
C SER A 47 11.79 2.22 -20.75
N GLY A 48 12.74 3.05 -20.28
CA GLY A 48 12.58 3.81 -19.04
C GLY A 48 11.38 4.77 -19.08
N ILE A 49 11.24 5.52 -20.17
CA ILE A 49 10.12 6.45 -20.39
C ILE A 49 8.77 5.69 -20.36
N ARG A 50 8.69 4.55 -21.05
CA ARG A 50 7.47 3.71 -21.09
C ARG A 50 7.07 3.24 -19.69
N LEU A 51 8.03 2.81 -18.87
CA LEU A 51 7.76 2.35 -17.51
C LEU A 51 7.31 3.47 -16.56
N LEU A 52 7.84 4.69 -16.73
CA LEU A 52 7.39 5.87 -15.99
C LEU A 52 5.99 6.30 -16.44
N GLU A 53 5.73 6.30 -17.75
CA GLU A 53 4.43 6.65 -18.33
C GLU A 53 3.31 5.73 -17.82
N LYS A 54 3.58 4.43 -17.68
CA LYS A 54 2.65 3.44 -17.08
C LYS A 54 2.27 3.75 -15.63
N ARG A 55 3.12 4.46 -14.89
CA ARG A 55 2.92 4.83 -13.48
C ARG A 55 2.44 6.26 -13.30
N HIS A 56 2.05 6.93 -14.38
CA HIS A 56 1.64 8.34 -14.35
C HIS A 56 2.71 9.33 -13.85
N ARG A 57 4.00 8.94 -13.85
CA ARG A 57 5.16 9.79 -13.50
C ARG A 57 5.66 10.56 -14.72
N TYR A 58 4.80 11.44 -15.25
CA TYR A 58 5.02 12.09 -16.56
C TYR A 58 6.12 13.14 -16.56
N ASP A 59 6.32 13.81 -15.44
CA ASP A 59 7.38 14.79 -15.21
C ASP A 59 8.78 14.16 -15.34
N GLU A 60 9.03 13.06 -14.66
CA GLU A 60 10.28 12.31 -14.75
C GLU A 60 10.50 11.73 -16.15
N ALA A 61 9.44 11.23 -16.77
CA ALA A 61 9.48 10.74 -18.14
C ALA A 61 9.90 11.85 -19.13
N LEU A 62 9.40 13.06 -18.92
CA LEU A 62 9.73 14.24 -19.75
C LEU A 62 11.21 14.64 -19.61
N VAL A 63 11.77 14.57 -18.40
CA VAL A 63 13.19 14.86 -18.14
C VAL A 63 14.09 13.89 -18.91
N ILE A 64 13.80 12.58 -18.84
CA ILE A 64 14.58 11.56 -19.55
C ILE A 64 14.41 11.71 -21.07
N CYS A 65 13.20 12.01 -21.54
CA CYS A 65 12.92 12.26 -22.96
C CYS A 65 13.69 13.46 -23.51
N THR A 66 13.71 14.57 -22.77
CA THR A 66 14.43 15.79 -23.14
C THR A 66 15.94 15.55 -23.21
N ARG A 67 16.50 14.84 -22.21
CA ARG A 67 17.91 14.44 -22.21
C ARG A 67 18.25 13.56 -23.41
N ALA A 68 17.39 12.61 -23.79
CA ALA A 68 17.61 11.77 -24.97
C ALA A 68 17.63 12.60 -26.27
N ILE A 69 16.74 13.59 -26.40
CA ILE A 69 16.72 14.51 -27.55
C ILE A 69 18.03 15.30 -27.66
N GLU A 70 18.52 15.86 -26.55
CA GLU A 70 19.79 16.61 -26.52
C GLU A 70 20.97 15.74 -26.94
N LEU A 71 21.03 14.50 -26.44
CA LEU A 71 22.08 13.56 -26.78
C LEU A 71 22.04 13.10 -28.25
N ILE A 72 20.84 12.95 -28.83
CA ILE A 72 20.68 12.64 -30.27
C ILE A 72 21.15 13.83 -31.11
N LYS A 73 20.77 15.06 -30.75
CA LYS A 73 21.21 16.28 -31.46
C LYS A 73 22.72 16.48 -31.40
N ALA A 74 23.37 15.98 -30.34
CA ALA A 74 24.81 16.01 -30.17
C ALA A 74 25.54 14.77 -30.76
N ASP A 75 24.84 13.92 -31.53
CA ASP A 75 25.37 12.65 -32.09
C ASP A 75 26.03 11.71 -31.05
N GLN A 76 25.62 11.80 -29.78
CA GLN A 76 26.18 10.98 -28.70
C GLN A 76 25.50 9.61 -28.58
N ILE A 77 24.25 9.51 -29.05
CA ILE A 77 23.46 8.27 -29.01
C ILE A 77 22.78 8.05 -30.36
N SER A 78 22.62 6.80 -30.77
CA SER A 78 21.94 6.45 -32.02
C SER A 78 20.42 6.45 -31.81
N GLY A 79 19.67 7.26 -32.55
CA GLY A 79 18.20 7.29 -32.49
C GLY A 79 17.56 8.25 -33.48
N THR A 80 16.24 8.14 -33.65
CA THR A 80 15.45 9.04 -34.49
C THR A 80 14.93 10.19 -33.65
N LEU A 81 15.34 11.42 -33.97
CA LEU A 81 14.92 12.63 -33.25
C LEU A 81 13.38 12.78 -33.21
N GLU A 82 12.73 12.61 -34.36
CA GLU A 82 11.27 12.71 -34.51
C GLU A 82 10.50 11.79 -33.55
N ARG A 83 11.07 10.61 -33.27
CA ARG A 83 10.45 9.64 -32.37
C ARG A 83 10.37 10.16 -30.93
N PHE A 84 11.43 10.80 -30.44
CA PHE A 84 11.45 11.35 -29.10
C PHE A 84 10.63 12.65 -29.00
N GLU A 85 10.62 13.48 -30.05
CA GLU A 85 9.77 14.67 -30.10
C GLU A 85 8.28 14.30 -30.03
N SER A 86 7.86 13.26 -30.75
CA SER A 86 6.49 12.73 -30.66
C SER A 86 6.15 12.20 -29.26
N ILE A 87 7.09 11.51 -28.60
CA ILE A 87 6.91 11.04 -27.21
C ILE A 87 6.77 12.24 -26.26
N LYS A 88 7.58 13.28 -26.43
CA LYS A 88 7.52 14.49 -25.61
C LYS A 88 6.15 15.17 -25.71
N GLU A 89 5.65 15.39 -26.92
CA GLU A 89 4.33 15.99 -27.16
C GLU A 89 3.21 15.14 -26.51
N ARG A 90 3.30 13.81 -26.64
CA ARG A 90 2.37 12.88 -26.00
C ARG A 90 2.36 13.01 -24.48
N LEU A 91 3.54 13.13 -23.84
CA LEU A 91 3.67 13.28 -22.39
C LEU A 91 3.12 14.63 -21.91
N GLU A 92 3.44 15.72 -22.62
CA GLU A 92 2.94 17.07 -22.28
C GLU A 92 1.41 17.15 -22.37
N ARG A 93 0.80 16.51 -23.38
CA ARG A 93 -0.66 16.42 -23.49
C ARG A 93 -1.27 15.70 -22.28
N LYS A 94 -0.70 14.55 -21.88
CA LYS A 94 -1.16 13.81 -20.70
C LYS A 94 -1.02 14.62 -19.41
N MET A 95 0.06 15.38 -19.26
CA MET A 95 0.23 16.27 -18.10
C MET A 95 -0.85 17.35 -18.02
N LYS A 96 -1.22 17.96 -19.17
CA LYS A 96 -2.31 18.94 -19.23
C LYS A 96 -3.68 18.33 -18.93
N GLU A 97 -3.89 17.07 -19.31
CA GLU A 97 -5.14 16.35 -19.02
C GLU A 97 -5.29 16.03 -17.53
N LEU A 98 -4.20 15.66 -16.82
CA LEU A 98 -4.25 15.40 -15.37
C LEU A 98 -4.37 16.70 -14.55
N ASN A 99 -3.76 17.78 -15.02
CA ASN A 99 -3.83 19.09 -14.39
C ASN A 99 -4.49 20.07 -15.35
N PRO A 100 -5.83 19.96 -15.58
CA PRO A 100 -6.51 20.93 -16.41
C PRO A 100 -6.28 22.30 -15.80
N GLU A 101 -5.66 23.20 -16.58
CA GLU A 101 -5.55 24.60 -16.16
C GLU A 101 -6.95 25.05 -15.75
N PRO A 102 -7.10 25.68 -14.57
CA PRO A 102 -8.41 26.12 -14.12
C PRO A 102 -8.94 27.03 -15.22
N VAL A 103 -9.96 26.53 -15.94
CA VAL A 103 -10.58 27.26 -17.05
C VAL A 103 -10.84 28.63 -16.50
N ALA A 104 -10.16 29.64 -17.06
CA ALA A 104 -10.31 31.02 -16.65
C ALA A 104 -11.77 31.37 -16.94
N SER A 105 -12.64 31.10 -15.97
CA SER A 105 -14.03 31.46 -16.07
C SER A 105 -14.00 32.96 -16.21
N GLU A 106 -14.51 33.46 -17.33
CA GLU A 106 -14.83 34.87 -17.48
C GLU A 106 -15.76 35.20 -16.31
N LYS A 107 -15.17 35.72 -15.23
CA LYS A 107 -15.91 36.11 -14.04
C LYS A 107 -16.76 37.29 -14.44
N LYS A 108 -17.97 37.03 -14.95
CA LYS A 108 -19.05 38.00 -14.86
C LYS A 108 -19.11 38.40 -13.38
N PRO A 109 -18.99 39.70 -13.05
CA PRO A 109 -19.03 40.12 -11.67
C PRO A 109 -20.40 39.76 -11.11
N LEU A 110 -20.45 38.63 -10.39
CA LEU A 110 -21.61 38.23 -9.64
C LEU A 110 -21.83 39.33 -8.61
N LYS A 111 -22.91 40.10 -8.80
CA LYS A 111 -23.41 41.03 -7.78
C LYS A 111 -23.98 40.18 -6.65
N ILE A 112 -23.11 39.61 -5.83
CA ILE A 112 -23.51 38.79 -4.69
C ILE A 112 -24.03 39.74 -3.63
N ASN A 113 -25.35 39.70 -3.43
CA ASN A 113 -26.01 40.42 -2.35
C ASN A 113 -25.56 39.82 -1.01
N TYR A 114 -25.18 40.66 -0.04
CA TYR A 114 -24.65 40.21 1.26
C TYR A 114 -25.60 39.23 1.98
N LYS A 115 -26.91 39.34 1.73
CA LYS A 115 -27.92 38.41 2.25
C LYS A 115 -27.71 36.98 1.76
N PHE A 116 -27.23 36.79 0.53
CA PHE A 116 -26.95 35.47 -0.04
C PHE A 116 -25.71 34.83 0.59
N ILE A 117 -24.68 35.63 0.92
CA ILE A 117 -23.48 35.16 1.63
C ILE A 117 -23.84 34.66 3.02
N LEU A 118 -24.69 35.40 3.75
CA LEU A 118 -25.17 34.99 5.07
C LEU A 118 -25.95 33.66 5.01
N ILE A 119 -26.79 33.46 4.00
CA ILE A 119 -27.54 32.22 3.81
C ILE A 119 -26.58 31.05 3.50
N CYS A 120 -25.64 31.23 2.57
CA CYS A 120 -24.65 30.19 2.25
C CYS A 120 -23.77 29.84 3.45
N PHE A 121 -23.37 30.83 4.25
CA PHE A 121 -22.60 30.59 5.48
C PHE A 121 -23.41 29.79 6.50
N PHE A 122 -24.69 30.12 6.69
CA PHE A 122 -25.56 29.37 7.61
C PHE A 122 -25.79 27.93 7.15
N ILE A 123 -26.00 27.72 5.83
CA ILE A 123 -26.11 26.38 5.24
C ILE A 123 -24.81 25.60 5.42
N PHE A 124 -23.66 26.23 5.24
CA PHE A 124 -22.36 25.59 5.42
C PHE A 124 -22.13 25.17 6.87
N VAL A 125 -22.40 26.07 7.84
CA VAL A 125 -22.26 25.75 9.27
C VAL A 125 -23.25 24.65 9.69
N ALA A 126 -24.49 24.71 9.22
CA ALA A 126 -25.48 23.65 9.47
C ALA A 126 -25.07 22.33 8.82
N GLY A 127 -24.51 22.35 7.61
CA GLY A 127 -24.00 21.17 6.91
C GLY A 127 -22.81 20.53 7.64
N VAL A 128 -21.86 21.33 8.12
CA VAL A 128 -20.73 20.83 8.94
C VAL A 128 -21.23 20.28 10.28
N TYR A 129 -22.21 20.93 10.90
CA TYR A 129 -22.80 20.46 12.15
C TYR A 129 -23.55 19.14 11.98
N LEU A 130 -24.35 19.02 10.91
CA LEU A 130 -25.02 17.78 10.54
C LEU A 130 -24.02 16.69 10.16
N PHE A 131 -22.96 17.02 9.41
CA PHE A 131 -21.90 16.09 9.05
C PHE A 131 -21.13 15.57 10.27
N ARG A 132 -20.90 16.42 11.27
CA ARG A 132 -20.33 15.97 12.56
C ARG A 132 -21.28 15.06 13.33
N LEU A 133 -22.58 15.31 13.28
CA LEU A 133 -23.58 14.43 13.90
C LEU A 133 -23.78 13.13 13.14
N SER A 134 -23.57 13.14 11.81
CA SER A 134 -23.81 12.01 10.93
C SER A 134 -22.54 11.24 10.58
N ASN A 135 -21.36 11.63 11.07
CA ASN A 135 -20.12 10.93 10.81
C ASN A 135 -20.21 9.55 11.49
N PRO A 136 -20.49 8.46 10.75
CA PRO A 136 -20.59 7.12 11.30
C PRO A 136 -19.20 6.47 11.26
N TYR A 137 -18.15 7.27 11.45
CA TYR A 137 -16.83 6.75 11.77
C TYR A 137 -16.84 6.42 13.26
N THR A 138 -17.73 5.51 13.65
CA THR A 138 -17.40 4.56 14.69
C THR A 138 -16.06 3.98 14.27
N GLU A 139 -15.05 4.16 15.12
CA GLU A 139 -13.87 3.29 15.10
C GLU A 139 -14.38 1.88 14.81
N ILE A 140 -13.76 1.20 13.85
CA ILE A 140 -14.01 -0.23 13.68
C ILE A 140 -13.56 -0.83 15.00
N GLU A 141 -14.51 -1.01 15.92
CA GLU A 141 -14.32 -1.78 17.12
C GLU A 141 -14.03 -3.18 16.61
N VAL A 142 -12.74 -3.49 16.51
CA VAL A 142 -12.29 -4.86 16.33
C VAL A 142 -12.79 -5.55 17.57
N ASN A 143 -13.95 -6.20 17.46
CA ASN A 143 -14.55 -6.87 18.57
C ASN A 143 -13.63 -8.04 18.98
N LEU A 144 -12.83 -7.79 20.02
CA LEU A 144 -11.94 -8.78 20.61
C LEU A 144 -12.70 -9.77 21.51
N GLU A 145 -14.04 -9.70 21.58
CA GLU A 145 -14.91 -10.72 22.20
C GLU A 145 -14.81 -12.10 21.52
N GLY A 146 -13.95 -12.28 20.51
CA GLY A 146 -13.46 -13.59 20.10
C GLY A 146 -12.86 -14.43 21.25
N LYS A 147 -12.52 -13.81 22.39
CA LYS A 147 -12.21 -14.51 23.65
C LYS A 147 -13.42 -15.26 24.24
N GLN A 148 -14.64 -14.72 24.11
CA GLN A 148 -15.87 -15.33 24.65
C GLN A 148 -16.45 -16.43 23.76
N ALA A 149 -16.17 -16.41 22.45
CA ALA A 149 -16.53 -17.52 21.55
C ALA A 149 -15.66 -18.79 21.76
N LEU A 150 -14.79 -18.79 22.78
CA LEU A 150 -14.03 -19.94 23.30
C LEU A 150 -14.53 -20.39 24.69
N GLU A 151 -15.62 -19.82 25.23
CA GLU A 151 -16.27 -20.17 26.53
C GLU A 151 -16.89 -21.58 26.58
N GLY A 152 -16.49 -22.49 25.69
CA GLY A 152 -16.67 -23.94 25.83
C GLY A 152 -15.44 -24.66 26.38
N ALA A 153 -14.30 -23.96 26.53
CA ALA A 153 -13.04 -24.51 27.05
C ALA A 153 -12.70 -24.00 28.48
N ASP A 154 -13.57 -23.21 29.10
CA ASP A 154 -13.34 -22.49 30.35
C ASP A 154 -13.61 -23.28 31.64
N GLN A 155 -13.41 -24.60 31.64
CA GLN A 155 -13.26 -25.34 32.91
C GLN A 155 -11.82 -25.35 33.46
N VAL A 156 -10.89 -24.56 32.89
CA VAL A 156 -9.47 -24.59 33.32
C VAL A 156 -8.93 -23.25 33.83
N PHE A 157 -9.55 -22.10 33.55
CA PHE A 157 -8.99 -20.81 33.99
C PHE A 157 -10.02 -19.93 34.70
N ASP A 158 -10.13 -20.16 36.02
CA ASP A 158 -10.82 -19.32 36.99
C ASP A 158 -10.19 -17.91 37.03
N THR A 159 -10.81 -16.97 36.32
CA THR A 159 -10.47 -15.54 36.33
C THR A 159 -11.48 -14.78 37.16
N SER A 160 -11.38 -14.92 38.47
CA SER A 160 -12.01 -14.03 39.43
C SER A 160 -10.97 -13.42 40.38
N LYS A 161 -10.04 -12.63 39.82
CA LYS A 161 -9.20 -11.65 40.53
C LYS A 161 -8.62 -10.63 39.55
N SER A 162 -9.34 -9.52 39.37
CA SER A 162 -8.81 -8.26 38.83
C SER A 162 -7.89 -7.62 39.87
N GLY A 163 -6.70 -8.18 40.03
CA GLY A 163 -5.57 -7.52 40.67
C GLY A 163 -4.77 -6.77 39.60
N GLU A 164 -4.19 -5.63 39.96
CA GLU A 164 -3.19 -4.90 39.18
C GLU A 164 -2.15 -5.87 38.60
N THR A 165 -2.37 -6.29 37.35
CA THR A 165 -1.39 -7.06 36.60
C THR A 165 -0.32 -6.06 36.22
N ASN A 166 0.85 -6.20 36.85
CA ASN A 166 2.12 -5.80 36.25
C ASN A 166 2.06 -6.27 34.79
N SER A 167 1.81 -5.34 33.85
CA SER A 167 1.79 -5.67 32.44
C SER A 167 3.20 -6.05 32.08
N ASP A 168 3.46 -7.35 32.02
CA ASP A 168 4.75 -7.86 31.59
C ASP A 168 5.10 -7.16 30.28
N GLU A 169 6.23 -6.46 30.31
CA GLU A 169 6.68 -5.63 29.20
C GLU A 169 6.81 -6.51 27.95
N VAL A 170 5.99 -6.23 26.94
CA VAL A 170 5.94 -7.06 25.72
C VAL A 170 7.30 -7.01 25.04
N LYS A 171 7.99 -8.15 24.95
CA LYS A 171 9.40 -8.24 24.51
C LYS A 171 9.66 -7.57 23.14
N TYR A 172 8.69 -7.61 22.23
CA TYR A 172 8.81 -7.07 20.88
C TYR A 172 7.57 -6.23 20.52
N PRO A 173 7.49 -4.95 20.94
CA PRO A 173 6.31 -4.14 20.68
C PRO A 173 6.10 -3.93 19.18
N ILE A 174 4.85 -4.02 18.71
CA ILE A 174 4.51 -3.66 17.33
C ILE A 174 4.44 -2.14 17.24
N THR A 175 5.35 -1.54 16.47
CA THR A 175 5.45 -0.08 16.31
C THR A 175 4.53 0.43 15.20
N GLU A 176 4.18 1.72 15.24
CA GLU A 176 3.38 2.37 14.19
C GLU A 176 4.01 2.23 12.80
N GLY A 177 5.35 2.33 12.69
CA GLY A 177 6.06 2.17 11.42
C GLY A 177 5.91 0.78 10.81
N MET A 178 5.83 -0.29 11.63
CA MET A 178 5.58 -1.65 11.15
C MET A 178 4.14 -1.80 10.62
N ILE A 179 3.18 -1.19 11.32
CA ILE A 179 1.77 -1.17 10.93
C ILE A 179 1.59 -0.40 9.61
N GLU A 180 2.26 0.75 9.47
CA GLU A 180 2.21 1.57 8.25
C GLU A 180 2.75 0.80 7.05
N ILE A 181 3.92 0.14 7.17
CA ILE A 181 4.50 -0.68 6.09
C ILE A 181 3.54 -1.80 5.67
N ALA A 182 2.98 -2.54 6.64
CA ALA A 182 2.05 -3.63 6.35
C ALA A 182 0.76 -3.14 5.69
N SER A 183 0.24 -2.00 6.15
CA SER A 183 -0.97 -1.37 5.59
C SER A 183 -0.73 -0.86 4.17
N ILE A 184 0.38 -0.17 3.91
CA ILE A 184 0.73 0.35 2.58
C ILE A 184 0.89 -0.80 1.58
N GLU A 185 1.59 -1.87 1.96
CA GLU A 185 1.78 -3.02 1.06
C GLU A 185 0.46 -3.76 0.80
N GLY A 186 -0.36 -3.96 1.85
CA GLY A 186 -1.65 -4.61 1.71
C GLY A 186 -2.62 -3.83 0.82
N LEU A 187 -2.61 -2.49 0.91
CA LEU A 187 -3.42 -1.60 0.07
C LEU A 187 -3.00 -1.59 -1.41
N LYS A 188 -1.84 -2.15 -1.79
CA LYS A 188 -1.50 -2.36 -3.20
C LYS A 188 -2.36 -3.43 -3.86
N ASN A 189 -3.01 -4.28 -3.07
CA ASN A 189 -3.95 -5.26 -3.60
C ASN A 189 -5.29 -4.57 -3.94
N HIS A 190 -5.67 -4.60 -5.22
CA HIS A 190 -6.90 -3.97 -5.73
C HIS A 190 -8.20 -4.46 -5.08
N ASP A 191 -8.18 -5.64 -4.45
CA ASP A 191 -9.32 -6.16 -3.71
C ASP A 191 -9.49 -5.49 -2.34
N VAL A 192 -8.46 -4.83 -1.80
CA VAL A 192 -8.43 -4.27 -0.44
C VAL A 192 -8.79 -2.79 -0.47
N THR A 193 -9.78 -2.40 0.32
CA THR A 193 -10.24 -1.00 0.44
C THR A 193 -9.71 -0.33 1.70
N ASN A 194 -9.49 -1.09 2.78
CA ASN A 194 -8.95 -0.57 4.03
C ASN A 194 -8.30 -1.68 4.88
N ILE A 195 -7.35 -1.32 5.73
CA ILE A 195 -6.68 -2.22 6.67
C ILE A 195 -6.58 -1.51 8.03
N SER A 196 -6.86 -2.25 9.11
CA SER A 196 -6.63 -1.81 10.48
C SER A 196 -5.86 -2.89 11.23
N ILE A 197 -4.75 -2.52 11.88
CA ILE A 197 -3.92 -3.41 12.69
C ILE A 197 -3.82 -2.79 14.08
N VAL A 198 -4.29 -3.51 15.10
CA VAL A 198 -4.40 -3.02 16.47
C VAL A 198 -3.67 -3.98 17.40
N PRO A 199 -2.44 -3.65 17.84
CA PRO A 199 -1.75 -4.41 18.88
C PRO A 199 -2.38 -4.09 20.25
N GLN A 200 -2.72 -5.12 21.02
CA GLN A 200 -3.23 -5.01 22.38
C GLN A 200 -2.57 -6.07 23.27
N SER A 201 -1.68 -5.64 24.16
CA SER A 201 -0.93 -6.52 25.06
C SER A 201 -0.24 -7.66 24.30
N GLU A 202 -0.80 -8.88 24.34
CA GLU A 202 -0.26 -10.07 23.69
C GLU A 202 -1.07 -10.52 22.48
N THR A 203 -1.99 -9.69 21.99
CA THR A 203 -2.85 -9.99 20.84
C THR A 203 -2.68 -8.92 19.77
N ILE A 204 -2.68 -9.34 18.51
CA ILE A 204 -2.73 -8.45 17.35
C ILE A 204 -4.06 -8.69 16.63
N GLY A 205 -4.93 -7.69 16.66
CA GLY A 205 -6.16 -7.65 15.86
C GLY A 205 -5.87 -7.12 14.46
N ILE A 206 -6.33 -7.82 13.42
CA ILE A 206 -6.19 -7.42 12.02
C ILE A 206 -7.57 -7.41 11.37
N GLY A 207 -8.06 -6.23 11.02
CA GLY A 207 -9.28 -6.02 10.25
C GLY A 207 -8.94 -5.62 8.81
N ILE A 208 -9.52 -6.31 7.83
CA ILE A 208 -9.29 -6.03 6.40
C ILE A 208 -10.64 -5.87 5.70
N LEU A 209 -10.87 -4.68 5.13
CA LEU A 209 -12.02 -4.42 4.28
C LEU A 209 -11.66 -4.73 2.82
N VAL A 210 -12.49 -5.52 2.17
CA VAL A 210 -12.34 -5.92 0.77
C VAL A 210 -13.54 -5.51 -0.08
N THR A 211 -13.33 -5.43 -1.39
CA THR A 211 -14.39 -5.19 -2.36
C THR A 211 -15.40 -6.33 -2.42
N ALA A 212 -16.64 -6.01 -2.78
CA ALA A 212 -17.66 -7.03 -3.00
C ALA A 212 -17.23 -7.98 -4.14
N GLY A 213 -17.44 -9.29 -3.93
CA GLY A 213 -17.09 -10.33 -4.90
C GLY A 213 -15.73 -11.00 -4.68
N THR A 214 -14.92 -10.51 -3.73
CA THR A 214 -13.69 -11.20 -3.32
C THR A 214 -14.03 -12.56 -2.67
N SER A 215 -13.53 -13.64 -3.26
CA SER A 215 -13.78 -15.00 -2.74
C SER A 215 -13.13 -15.23 -1.37
N GLU A 216 -13.70 -16.11 -0.54
CA GLU A 216 -13.15 -16.47 0.78
C GLU A 216 -11.68 -16.92 0.71
N LYS A 217 -11.33 -17.79 -0.25
CA LYS A 217 -9.94 -18.22 -0.48
C LYS A 217 -9.02 -17.05 -0.76
N ARG A 218 -9.49 -16.07 -1.54
CA ARG A 218 -8.74 -14.85 -1.84
C ARG A 218 -8.58 -13.98 -0.60
N CYS A 219 -9.62 -13.82 0.22
CA CYS A 219 -9.56 -13.12 1.51
C CYS A 219 -8.50 -13.73 2.45
N LYS A 220 -8.47 -15.06 2.57
CA LYS A 220 -7.46 -15.77 3.38
C LYS A 220 -6.04 -15.49 2.89
N ASN A 221 -5.82 -15.53 1.58
CA ASN A 221 -4.50 -15.24 1.00
C ASN A 221 -4.07 -13.78 1.26
N ILE A 222 -4.99 -12.82 1.08
CA ILE A 222 -4.74 -11.39 1.35
C ILE A 222 -4.31 -11.19 2.80
N ALA A 223 -5.04 -11.80 3.75
CA ALA A 223 -4.69 -11.72 5.16
C ALA A 223 -3.30 -12.30 5.44
N ILE A 224 -2.98 -13.48 4.87
CA ILE A 224 -1.66 -14.11 5.01
C ILE A 224 -0.55 -13.19 4.47
N ASP A 225 -0.76 -12.53 3.33
CA ASP A 225 0.23 -11.62 2.74
C ASP A 225 0.48 -10.40 3.64
N ILE A 226 -0.57 -9.81 4.22
CA ILE A 226 -0.47 -8.69 5.17
C ILE A 226 0.26 -9.11 6.45
N ILE A 227 -0.09 -10.28 7.00
CA ILE A 227 0.55 -10.87 8.19
C ILE A 227 2.04 -11.10 7.92
N LYS A 228 2.40 -11.71 6.79
CA LYS A 228 3.80 -11.89 6.41
C LYS A 228 4.52 -10.55 6.27
N THR A 229 3.88 -9.53 5.71
CA THR A 229 4.49 -8.20 5.59
C THR A 229 4.78 -7.58 6.95
N LEU A 230 3.82 -7.64 7.88
CA LEU A 230 3.99 -7.14 9.25
C LEU A 230 5.15 -7.85 9.96
N SER A 231 5.23 -9.17 9.82
CA SER A 231 6.32 -9.98 10.35
C SER A 231 7.68 -9.65 9.71
N GLY A 232 7.70 -9.39 8.40
CA GLY A 232 8.87 -8.91 7.69
C GLY A 232 9.38 -7.59 8.27
N ALA A 233 8.49 -6.62 8.46
CA ALA A 233 8.82 -5.32 9.07
C ALA A 233 9.32 -5.47 10.52
N ALA A 234 8.71 -6.37 11.30
CA ALA A 234 9.15 -6.68 12.66
C ALA A 234 10.58 -7.27 12.66
N SER A 235 10.86 -8.27 11.82
CA SER A 235 12.19 -8.89 11.72
C SER A 235 13.28 -7.95 11.20
N ALA A 236 12.91 -6.94 10.41
CA ALA A 236 13.84 -5.90 9.99
C ALA A 236 14.23 -4.95 11.15
N SER A 237 13.36 -4.80 12.14
CA SER A 237 13.58 -3.95 13.31
C SER A 237 14.22 -4.71 14.48
N TYR A 238 13.91 -6.01 14.60
CA TYR A 238 14.35 -6.88 15.67
C TYR A 238 15.22 -8.01 15.12
N SER A 239 16.54 -7.92 15.29
CA SER A 239 17.49 -8.91 14.76
C SER A 239 17.38 -10.30 15.40
N GLU A 240 16.70 -10.41 16.56
CA GLU A 240 16.53 -11.67 17.29
C GLU A 240 15.42 -12.56 16.74
N ILE A 241 14.48 -12.03 15.96
CA ILE A 241 13.35 -12.80 15.41
C ILE A 241 13.53 -13.06 13.92
N LYS A 242 13.18 -14.26 13.48
CA LYS A 242 13.18 -14.60 12.06
C LYS A 242 11.93 -14.06 11.37
N GLY A 243 12.14 -13.47 10.19
CA GLY A 243 11.07 -13.04 9.30
C GLY A 243 10.27 -14.20 8.70
N PRO A 244 9.24 -13.89 7.90
CA PRO A 244 8.37 -14.88 7.27
C PRO A 244 9.12 -15.72 6.23
N GLY A 245 8.62 -16.94 5.98
CA GLY A 245 9.13 -17.87 4.98
C GLY A 245 8.04 -18.46 4.07
N ILE A 246 8.40 -19.47 3.26
CA ILE A 246 7.45 -20.13 2.35
C ILE A 246 6.27 -20.74 3.15
N GLY A 247 6.57 -21.42 4.26
CA GLY A 247 5.57 -22.04 5.15
C GLY A 247 5.57 -21.47 6.58
N SER A 248 6.15 -20.29 6.80
CA SER A 248 6.17 -19.65 8.11
C SER A 248 5.65 -18.23 8.02
N LEU A 249 4.87 -17.83 9.03
CA LEU A 249 4.43 -16.45 9.21
C LEU A 249 5.52 -15.57 9.86
N GLY A 250 6.60 -16.17 10.35
CA GLY A 250 7.70 -15.54 11.09
C GLY A 250 7.49 -15.58 12.62
N GLU A 251 8.57 -15.36 13.36
CA GLU A 251 8.66 -15.62 14.81
C GLU A 251 8.00 -14.53 15.67
N ILE A 252 7.57 -13.40 15.09
CA ILE A 252 6.83 -12.37 15.86
C ILE A 252 5.55 -12.97 16.46
N TYR A 253 4.92 -13.94 15.78
CA TYR A 253 3.67 -14.57 16.21
C TYR A 253 3.86 -15.72 17.20
N ASP A 254 5.08 -15.93 17.68
CA ASP A 254 5.35 -16.77 18.85
C ASP A 254 5.13 -15.97 20.15
N TYR A 255 5.11 -14.63 20.04
CA TYR A 255 4.90 -13.70 21.16
C TYR A 255 3.49 -13.11 21.19
N TYR A 256 2.77 -13.20 20.07
CA TYR A 256 1.42 -12.64 19.93
C TYR A 256 0.42 -13.67 19.42
N GLU A 257 -0.79 -13.61 19.98
CA GLU A 257 -1.98 -14.20 19.38
C GLU A 257 -2.46 -13.34 18.22
N LEU A 258 -3.00 -13.97 17.17
CA LEU A 258 -3.62 -13.26 16.06
C LEU A 258 -5.12 -13.45 16.06
N VAL A 259 -5.84 -12.35 15.87
CA VAL A 259 -7.27 -12.33 15.56
C VAL A 259 -7.45 -11.60 14.24
N ILE A 260 -8.05 -12.26 13.26
CA ILE A 260 -8.12 -11.79 11.87
C ILE A 260 -9.57 -11.79 11.43
N SER A 261 -10.02 -10.66 10.89
CA SER A 261 -11.34 -10.50 10.28
C SER A 261 -11.20 -9.88 8.91
N VAL A 262 -11.75 -10.55 7.89
CA VAL A 262 -11.78 -10.04 6.51
C VAL A 262 -13.22 -10.02 6.01
N GLY A 263 -13.70 -8.87 5.55
CA GLY A 263 -15.09 -8.68 5.15
C GLY A 263 -15.30 -7.50 4.22
N THR A 264 -16.52 -7.34 3.71
CA THR A 264 -16.90 -6.17 2.90
C THR A 264 -17.31 -4.96 3.75
N GLY A 265 -17.52 -5.17 5.04
CA GLY A 265 -17.87 -4.16 6.02
C GLY A 265 -17.53 -4.63 7.44
N ALA A 266 -17.97 -3.86 8.43
CA ALA A 266 -17.65 -4.11 9.84
C ALA A 266 -18.70 -4.98 10.56
N ASN A 267 -19.87 -5.19 9.96
CA ASN A 267 -20.93 -5.99 10.58
C ASN A 267 -20.61 -7.48 10.50
N GLU A 268 -21.10 -8.24 11.48
CA GLU A 268 -20.85 -9.68 11.63
C GLU A 268 -21.21 -10.48 10.37
N ASP A 269 -22.34 -10.12 9.74
CA ASP A 269 -22.87 -10.73 8.51
C ASP A 269 -22.11 -10.35 7.23
N GLU A 270 -21.25 -9.35 7.31
CA GLU A 270 -20.38 -8.89 6.21
C GLU A 270 -18.97 -9.50 6.29
N ILE A 271 -18.68 -10.28 7.33
CA ILE A 271 -17.39 -10.97 7.49
C ILE A 271 -17.35 -12.24 6.64
N ILE A 272 -16.39 -12.30 5.72
CA ILE A 272 -16.20 -13.40 4.78
C ILE A 272 -15.26 -14.46 5.37
N ALA A 273 -14.21 -14.06 6.08
CA ALA A 273 -13.24 -14.98 6.66
C ALA A 273 -12.79 -14.53 8.05
N ARG A 274 -12.72 -15.49 8.98
CA ARG A 274 -12.21 -15.30 10.34
C ARG A 274 -11.05 -16.24 10.61
N GLY A 275 -9.95 -15.68 11.07
CA GLY A 275 -8.73 -16.43 11.39
C GLY A 275 -8.29 -16.18 12.82
N THR A 276 -7.81 -17.21 13.49
CA THR A 276 -7.16 -17.09 14.80
C THR A 276 -5.88 -17.90 14.82
N LYS A 277 -4.81 -17.38 15.43
CA LYS A 277 -3.57 -18.11 15.66
C LYS A 277 -3.13 -17.93 17.10
N ASN A 278 -2.98 -19.01 17.84
CA ASN A 278 -2.38 -18.98 19.18
C ASN A 278 -0.85 -18.98 19.06
N LYS A 279 -0.16 -18.55 20.13
CA LYS A 279 1.32 -18.50 20.17
C LYS A 279 1.96 -19.85 19.81
N ASP A 280 1.41 -20.94 20.34
CA ASP A 280 1.93 -22.30 20.14
C ASP A 280 1.53 -22.96 18.81
N SER A 281 0.65 -22.33 18.02
CA SER A 281 0.20 -22.89 16.73
C SER A 281 1.11 -22.43 15.60
N ALA A 282 1.53 -23.36 14.73
CA ALA A 282 2.25 -22.98 13.51
C ALA A 282 1.34 -22.31 12.46
N ASP A 283 0.05 -22.68 12.45
CA ASP A 283 -0.90 -22.29 11.41
C ASP A 283 -2.06 -21.45 11.96
N ILE A 284 -2.67 -20.66 11.08
CA ILE A 284 -3.92 -19.93 11.36
C ILE A 284 -5.08 -20.91 11.24
N TYR A 285 -5.88 -21.01 12.31
CA TYR A 285 -7.16 -21.68 12.28
C TYR A 285 -8.22 -20.77 11.66
N TRP A 286 -8.74 -21.16 10.50
CA TRP A 286 -9.80 -20.43 9.82
C TRP A 286 -11.17 -21.01 10.20
N ARG A 287 -12.06 -20.18 10.75
CA ARG A 287 -13.46 -20.56 10.96
C ARG A 287 -14.21 -20.47 9.63
N ASN A 288 -14.99 -21.50 9.31
CA ASN A 288 -15.89 -21.44 8.17
C ASN A 288 -17.00 -20.43 8.50
N SER A 289 -17.28 -19.50 7.60
CA SER A 289 -18.49 -18.69 7.71
C SER A 289 -19.69 -19.63 7.59
N GLU A 290 -20.44 -19.82 8.67
CA GLU A 290 -21.76 -20.45 8.58
C GLU A 290 -22.62 -19.51 7.74
N LYS A 291 -22.93 -19.94 6.51
CA LYS A 291 -23.84 -19.24 5.60
C LYS A 291 -25.26 -19.74 5.78
#